data_AF-A0A8J7Z902-F1
#
_entry.id   AF-A0A8J7Z902-F1
#
_cell.length_a   1.000
_cell.length_b   1.000
_cell.length_c   1.000
_cell.angle_alpha   90.00
_cell.angle_beta   90.00
_cell.angle_gamma   90.00
#
_symmetry.space_group_name_H-M   'P 1'
#
loop_
_entity.id
_entity.type
_entity.pdbx_description
1 polymer ?
#
loop_
_entity_poly.entity_id
_entity_poly.type
_entity_poly.pdbx_seq_one_letter_code
_entity_poly.pdbx_strand_id
1 'polypeptide(L)'
;MSYESWYPRTVDERKHFLVRSLPMFVILLVFILYGLDWLGAYEFLEVLVRNNSAWLLKIIWGFEDFTIGYIERRDPDPLTGGIIRFGEPHFPGITMDTYPRDLLIIRACTGMQAGALLMALIFVTPAKWQNKTIAHIVNLLMMHIGNTFRVAFHFWYTQHLYQKFIAEGMAMFDAADKAFDIAHDSLSKVFGFIGIVIFTLVIERTGVKIVSTFGAWIDSISDGFKGITNRVEKNAHYEDARVSHKKLATSEEEEPARVTELIKQNFYPRDQINNNNWTFFRKRFYVFFGAAIGIMALGLIPSINQAIGLASDKISVGFGAFLNGNGFLSDLHASNPDQFSNNPLWWGSDFQGLSLKNSFAINIASSGMLLFGIVMAAIIVTPGKWKNKSVALSITPFIIFPLNILRLGFQKWATWKLANFDALKAPDGRPLLYLNLTDMVTNWIPFVFWISVFVLLIFIFNKLQVKVFATMWAWLHQIVISIGWVIGLRDRPGEKPSTSSRSQTITLLMCIFGGFFGAHHYYAGRRRLGRLYLFTFGFLGLGVARDIIVIMAGEFLDSNGLIINGWKSKKKDDDVFSQETSSE
;
A
#
# COMPACT_ATOMS: atom_id res chain seq x y z
N MET A 1 -36.19 11.15 -14.57
CA MET A 1 -35.83 10.45 -13.31
C MET A 1 -34.62 11.15 -12.73
N SER A 2 -34.76 11.81 -11.58
CA SER A 2 -33.63 12.40 -10.87
C SER A 2 -32.68 11.29 -10.43
N TYR A 3 -31.43 11.34 -10.89
CA TYR A 3 -30.36 10.51 -10.35
C TYR A 3 -30.04 11.02 -8.94
N GLU A 4 -30.75 10.54 -7.92
CA GLU A 4 -30.24 10.66 -6.55
C GLU A 4 -28.94 9.87 -6.47
N SER A 5 -27.82 10.58 -6.35
CA SER A 5 -26.53 9.96 -6.08
C SER A 5 -26.63 9.23 -4.74
N TRP A 6 -26.60 7.89 -4.77
CA TRP A 6 -26.53 7.08 -3.57
C TRP A 6 -25.18 7.35 -2.89
N TYR A 7 -25.18 8.15 -1.82
CA TYR A 7 -24.01 8.42 -0.98
C TYR A 7 -24.46 8.63 0.48
N PRO A 8 -23.89 7.91 1.47
CA PRO A 8 -24.28 8.07 2.86
C PRO A 8 -23.84 9.44 3.40
N ARG A 9 -24.78 10.22 3.94
CA ARG A 9 -24.53 11.62 4.31
C ARG A 9 -24.03 11.76 5.74
N THR A 10 -24.47 10.89 6.65
CA THR A 10 -24.05 10.94 8.06
C THR A 10 -22.85 10.04 8.35
N VAL A 11 -22.10 10.36 9.41
CA VAL A 11 -20.95 9.56 9.87
C VAL A 11 -21.39 8.15 10.24
N ASP A 12 -22.53 8.02 10.92
CA ASP A 12 -23.06 6.73 11.37
C ASP A 12 -23.53 5.87 10.20
N GLU A 13 -24.18 6.46 9.20
CA GLU A 13 -24.54 5.77 7.96
C GLU A 13 -23.31 5.26 7.20
N ARG A 14 -22.27 6.10 7.05
CA ARG A 14 -21.01 5.72 6.40
C ARG A 14 -20.34 4.56 7.14
N LYS A 15 -20.27 4.64 8.47
CA LYS A 15 -19.71 3.58 9.32
C LYS A 15 -20.49 2.27 9.21
N HIS A 16 -21.80 2.33 9.31
CA HIS A 16 -22.66 1.15 9.17
C HIS A 16 -22.52 0.52 7.78
N PHE A 17 -22.46 1.36 6.74
CA PHE A 17 -22.20 0.90 5.38
C PHE A 17 -20.85 0.19 5.26
N LEU A 18 -19.75 0.79 5.74
CA LEU A 18 -18.41 0.20 5.70
C LEU A 18 -18.38 -1.16 6.39
N VAL A 19 -18.90 -1.26 7.62
CA VAL A 19 -18.88 -2.50 8.43
C VAL A 19 -19.67 -3.62 7.76
N ARG A 20 -20.75 -3.31 7.04
CA ARG A 20 -21.55 -4.32 6.34
C ARG A 20 -20.95 -4.71 4.98
N SER A 21 -20.47 -3.74 4.21
CA SER A 21 -20.07 -3.94 2.81
C SER A 21 -18.62 -4.39 2.65
N LEU A 22 -17.69 -3.90 3.46
CA LEU A 22 -16.26 -4.24 3.33
C LEU A 22 -15.98 -5.73 3.58
N PRO A 23 -16.52 -6.39 4.62
CA PRO A 23 -16.30 -7.82 4.81
C PRO A 23 -16.89 -8.65 3.67
N MET A 24 -18.10 -8.29 3.21
CA MET A 24 -18.72 -8.94 2.06
C MET A 24 -17.88 -8.79 0.79
N PHE A 25 -17.31 -7.60 0.56
CA PHE A 25 -16.39 -7.34 -0.54
C PHE A 25 -15.16 -8.23 -0.46
N VAL A 26 -14.52 -8.34 0.71
CA VAL A 26 -13.33 -9.19 0.91
C VAL A 26 -13.67 -10.66 0.66
N ILE A 27 -14.77 -11.16 1.21
CA ILE A 27 -15.21 -12.56 1.00
C ILE A 27 -15.46 -12.83 -0.48
N LEU A 28 -16.17 -11.93 -1.16
CA LEU A 28 -16.43 -12.05 -2.60
C LEU A 28 -15.13 -11.97 -3.41
N LEU A 29 -14.23 -11.06 -3.07
CA LEU A 29 -12.94 -10.92 -3.75
C LEU A 29 -12.12 -12.20 -3.65
N VAL A 30 -12.03 -12.79 -2.44
CA VAL A 30 -11.35 -14.08 -2.21
C VAL A 30 -12.04 -15.19 -2.98
N PHE A 31 -13.37 -15.28 -2.94
CA PHE A 31 -14.11 -16.29 -3.69
C PHE A 31 -13.91 -16.15 -5.21
N ILE A 32 -13.93 -14.93 -5.75
CA ILE A 32 -13.73 -14.70 -7.18
C ILE A 32 -12.28 -15.06 -7.55
N LEU A 33 -11.28 -14.61 -6.78
CA LEU A 33 -9.85 -14.85 -7.08
C LEU A 33 -9.40 -16.30 -6.92
N TYR A 34 -9.98 -17.04 -5.97
CA TYR A 34 -9.52 -18.40 -5.64
C TYR A 34 -10.58 -19.47 -5.92
N GLY A 35 -11.84 -19.17 -5.67
CA GLY A 35 -12.94 -20.10 -5.92
C GLY A 35 -13.21 -20.31 -7.42
N LEU A 36 -13.18 -19.26 -8.24
CA LEU A 36 -13.33 -19.43 -9.70
C LEU A 36 -12.11 -20.08 -10.35
N ASP A 37 -10.93 -19.89 -9.76
CA ASP A 37 -9.71 -20.56 -10.19
C ASP A 37 -9.83 -22.08 -10.02
N TRP A 38 -10.37 -22.51 -8.88
CA TRP A 38 -10.65 -23.92 -8.61
C TRP A 38 -11.64 -24.55 -9.60
N LEU A 39 -12.50 -23.73 -10.21
CA LEU A 39 -13.45 -24.15 -11.24
C LEU A 39 -12.88 -24.07 -12.67
N GLY A 40 -11.60 -23.71 -12.85
CA GLY A 40 -10.95 -23.61 -14.16
C GLY A 40 -11.39 -22.41 -15.00
N ALA A 41 -12.14 -21.46 -14.42
CA ALA A 41 -12.67 -20.31 -15.17
C ALA A 41 -11.57 -19.36 -15.68
N TYR A 42 -10.43 -19.32 -14.99
CA TYR A 42 -9.31 -18.47 -15.37
C TYR A 42 -8.48 -19.04 -16.50
N GLU A 43 -8.25 -20.37 -16.52
CA GLU A 43 -7.59 -21.02 -17.65
C GLU A 43 -8.40 -20.80 -18.95
N PHE A 44 -9.73 -20.93 -18.87
CA PHE A 44 -10.62 -20.62 -19.99
C PHE A 44 -10.41 -19.19 -20.51
N LEU A 45 -10.32 -18.20 -19.60
CA LEU A 45 -10.13 -16.81 -20.00
C LEU A 45 -8.73 -16.55 -20.57
N GLU A 46 -7.69 -17.19 -20.02
CA GLU A 46 -6.32 -17.10 -20.54
C GLU A 46 -6.21 -17.66 -21.96
N VAL A 47 -6.81 -18.83 -22.22
CA VAL A 47 -6.89 -19.43 -23.55
C VAL A 47 -7.67 -18.55 -24.51
N LEU A 48 -8.80 -17.99 -24.06
CA LEU A 48 -9.62 -17.10 -24.88
C LEU A 48 -8.87 -15.81 -25.25
N VAL A 49 -8.18 -15.19 -24.28
CA VAL A 49 -7.35 -14.00 -24.51
C VAL A 49 -6.18 -14.33 -25.42
N ARG A 50 -5.49 -15.46 -25.24
CA ARG A 50 -4.41 -15.92 -26.11
C ARG A 50 -4.86 -16.04 -27.56
N ASN A 51 -5.92 -16.81 -27.80
CA ASN A 51 -6.39 -17.11 -29.15
C ASN A 51 -6.84 -15.82 -29.87
N ASN A 52 -7.55 -14.94 -29.17
CA ASN A 52 -8.00 -13.69 -29.77
C ASN A 52 -6.86 -12.67 -29.94
N SER A 53 -5.84 -12.69 -29.08
CA SER A 53 -4.65 -11.83 -29.23
C SER A 53 -3.80 -12.30 -30.42
N ALA A 54 -3.63 -13.61 -30.58
CA ALA A 54 -2.99 -14.21 -31.75
C ALA A 54 -3.74 -13.88 -33.05
N TRP A 55 -5.08 -13.95 -33.01
CA TRP A 55 -5.91 -13.51 -34.13
C TRP A 55 -5.70 -12.02 -34.47
N LEU A 56 -5.64 -11.13 -33.47
CA LEU A 56 -5.34 -9.70 -33.69
C LEU A 56 -3.94 -9.48 -34.26
N LEU A 57 -2.93 -10.18 -33.75
CA LEU A 57 -1.55 -10.14 -34.25
C LEU A 57 -1.48 -10.47 -35.75
N LYS A 58 -2.24 -11.48 -36.16
CA LYS A 58 -2.35 -11.85 -37.57
C LYS A 58 -3.10 -10.82 -38.42
N ILE A 59 -4.28 -10.39 -37.98
CA ILE A 59 -5.16 -9.53 -38.79
C ILE A 59 -4.69 -8.08 -38.88
N ILE A 60 -4.23 -7.51 -37.76
CA ILE A 60 -3.87 -6.08 -37.70
C ILE A 60 -2.41 -5.87 -38.09
N TRP A 61 -1.52 -6.74 -37.61
CA TRP A 61 -0.07 -6.55 -37.72
C TRP A 61 0.61 -7.52 -38.70
N GLY A 62 -0.16 -8.41 -39.35
CA GLY A 62 0.34 -9.27 -40.43
C GLY A 62 1.34 -10.34 -39.97
N PHE A 63 1.32 -10.72 -38.69
CA PHE A 63 2.16 -11.83 -38.23
C PHE A 63 1.62 -13.17 -38.74
N GLU A 64 2.43 -13.93 -39.46
CA GLU A 64 2.06 -15.25 -39.98
C GLU A 64 2.84 -16.39 -39.30
N ASP A 65 4.05 -16.13 -38.81
CA ASP A 65 4.96 -17.13 -38.24
C ASP A 65 4.96 -17.10 -36.69
N PHE A 66 3.87 -17.58 -36.09
CA PHE A 66 3.83 -17.83 -34.65
C PHE A 66 3.11 -19.13 -34.32
N THR A 67 3.58 -19.80 -33.28
CA THR A 67 2.97 -21.02 -32.75
C THR A 67 2.24 -20.72 -31.45
N ILE A 68 1.02 -21.26 -31.34
CA ILE A 68 0.19 -21.15 -30.15
C ILE A 68 0.30 -22.47 -29.40
N GLY A 69 0.60 -22.43 -28.12
CA GLY A 69 0.79 -23.64 -27.35
C GLY A 69 0.60 -23.46 -25.85
N TYR A 70 0.90 -24.55 -25.16
CA TYR A 70 1.08 -24.61 -23.73
C TYR A 70 2.58 -24.73 -23.47
N ILE A 71 3.16 -23.74 -22.81
CA ILE A 71 4.62 -23.57 -22.69
C ILE A 71 5.03 -23.68 -21.22
N GLU A 72 6.11 -24.41 -20.94
CA GLU A 72 6.71 -24.51 -19.60
C GLU A 72 7.33 -23.16 -19.19
N ARG A 73 7.04 -22.70 -17.96
CA ARG A 73 7.65 -21.47 -17.44
C ARG A 73 9.09 -21.73 -17.02
N ARG A 74 10.00 -21.01 -17.66
CA ARG A 74 11.44 -21.05 -17.41
C ARG A 74 11.90 -19.67 -16.97
N ASP A 75 12.18 -19.50 -15.68
CA ASP A 75 12.71 -18.23 -15.16
C ASP A 75 14.21 -18.37 -14.84
N PRO A 76 15.04 -17.37 -15.14
CA PRO A 76 16.43 -17.36 -14.67
C PRO A 76 16.45 -17.24 -13.14
N ASP A 77 17.22 -18.11 -12.49
CA ASP A 77 17.46 -18.04 -11.05
C ASP A 77 18.45 -16.90 -10.75
N PRO A 78 18.01 -15.82 -10.09
CA PRO A 78 18.90 -14.70 -9.77
C PRO A 78 19.98 -15.05 -8.74
N LEU A 79 19.88 -16.20 -8.05
CA LEU A 79 20.81 -16.63 -7.01
C LEU A 79 21.82 -17.67 -7.50
N THR A 80 21.42 -18.57 -8.40
CA THR A 80 22.29 -19.65 -8.89
C THR A 80 22.79 -19.43 -10.32
N GLY A 81 22.23 -18.46 -11.05
CA GLY A 81 22.52 -18.27 -12.47
C GLY A 81 22.01 -19.40 -13.38
N GLY A 82 21.27 -20.37 -12.81
CA GLY A 82 20.62 -21.46 -13.54
C GLY A 82 19.23 -21.08 -14.05
N ILE A 83 18.53 -22.04 -14.66
CA ILE A 83 17.12 -21.88 -15.08
C ILE A 83 16.25 -22.64 -14.08
N ILE A 84 15.37 -21.92 -13.38
CA ILE A 84 14.31 -22.52 -12.57
C ILE A 84 13.22 -23.00 -13.52
N ARG A 85 13.03 -24.31 -13.55
CA ARG A 85 11.89 -24.93 -14.22
C ARG A 85 10.76 -25.05 -13.22
N PHE A 86 9.72 -24.28 -13.44
CA PHE A 86 8.45 -24.55 -12.81
C PHE A 86 7.82 -25.65 -13.65
N GLY A 87 8.18 -26.91 -13.36
CA GLY A 87 7.51 -28.08 -13.95
C GLY A 87 5.98 -27.94 -13.81
N GLU A 88 5.22 -28.72 -14.58
CA GLU A 88 3.75 -28.57 -14.76
C GLU A 88 3.02 -27.75 -13.67
N PRO A 89 2.36 -26.64 -14.05
CA PRO A 89 1.58 -26.55 -15.28
C PRO A 89 2.26 -25.79 -16.44
N HIS A 90 1.91 -26.20 -17.66
CA HIS A 90 2.20 -25.42 -18.86
C HIS A 90 1.22 -24.24 -18.94
N PHE A 91 1.69 -23.07 -19.35
CA PHE A 91 0.87 -21.86 -19.49
C PHE A 91 0.49 -21.61 -20.94
N PRO A 92 -0.71 -21.08 -21.22
CA PRO A 92 -1.06 -20.65 -22.57
C PRO A 92 -0.09 -19.55 -23.02
N GLY A 93 0.56 -19.73 -24.17
CA GLY A 93 1.55 -18.79 -24.66
C GLY A 93 1.65 -18.74 -26.19
N ILE A 94 2.44 -17.79 -26.67
CA ILE A 94 2.74 -17.58 -28.09
C ILE A 94 4.26 -17.59 -28.25
N THR A 95 4.76 -18.41 -29.16
CA THR A 95 6.17 -18.38 -29.59
C THR A 95 6.22 -17.76 -30.97
N MET A 96 7.09 -16.76 -31.15
CA MET A 96 7.27 -16.03 -32.40
C MET A 96 8.66 -16.34 -32.94
N ASP A 97 8.78 -16.71 -34.22
CA ASP A 97 10.07 -17.10 -34.80
C ASP A 97 11.08 -15.94 -34.82
N THR A 98 10.56 -14.72 -34.83
CA THR A 98 11.28 -13.46 -34.88
C THR A 98 11.67 -12.89 -33.51
N TYR A 99 11.31 -13.54 -32.41
CA TYR A 99 11.62 -13.10 -31.05
C TYR A 99 12.14 -14.27 -30.19
N PRO A 100 13.27 -14.12 -29.49
CA PRO A 100 14.00 -15.28 -28.95
C PRO A 100 13.43 -15.87 -27.65
N ARG A 101 12.28 -15.38 -27.18
CA ARG A 101 11.65 -15.86 -25.93
C ARG A 101 10.19 -16.25 -26.15
N ASP A 102 9.77 -17.24 -25.39
CA ASP A 102 8.38 -17.64 -25.29
C ASP A 102 7.56 -16.56 -24.55
N LEU A 103 6.46 -16.11 -25.16
CA LEU A 103 5.58 -15.10 -24.57
C LEU A 103 4.41 -15.78 -23.86
N LEU A 104 4.56 -15.97 -22.56
CA LEU A 104 3.55 -16.57 -21.69
C LEU A 104 2.40 -15.59 -21.41
N ILE A 105 1.16 -16.09 -21.42
CA ILE A 105 -0.03 -15.34 -20.99
C ILE A 105 -0.45 -15.90 -19.64
N ILE A 106 -0.05 -15.19 -18.59
CA ILE A 106 -0.37 -15.53 -17.20
C ILE A 106 -1.49 -14.63 -16.66
N ARG A 107 -2.05 -14.96 -15.49
CA ARG A 107 -3.14 -14.22 -14.83
C ARG A 107 -2.94 -12.70 -14.71
N ALA A 108 -1.69 -12.26 -14.57
CA ALA A 108 -1.35 -10.84 -14.52
C ALA A 108 -1.65 -10.14 -15.87
N CYS A 109 -1.42 -10.84 -16.98
CA CYS A 109 -1.58 -10.35 -18.36
C CYS A 109 -3.06 -10.30 -18.80
N THR A 110 -3.95 -11.04 -18.14
CA THR A 110 -5.40 -11.07 -18.44
C THR A 110 -6.24 -10.13 -17.58
N GLY A 111 -5.63 -9.29 -16.74
CA GLY A 111 -6.34 -8.27 -15.95
C GLY A 111 -7.33 -8.83 -14.94
N MET A 112 -7.26 -10.13 -14.63
CA MET A 112 -8.24 -10.85 -13.81
C MET A 112 -8.28 -10.38 -12.37
N GLN A 113 -7.15 -9.91 -11.83
CA GLN A 113 -7.11 -9.32 -10.49
C GLN A 113 -7.95 -8.04 -10.42
N ALA A 114 -7.80 -7.14 -11.40
CA ALA A 114 -8.59 -5.91 -11.48
C ALA A 114 -10.06 -6.20 -11.81
N GLY A 115 -10.32 -7.16 -12.69
CA GLY A 115 -11.68 -7.62 -13.01
C GLY A 115 -12.40 -8.20 -11.79
N ALA A 116 -11.73 -9.06 -11.01
CA ALA A 116 -12.27 -9.63 -9.78
C ALA A 116 -12.58 -8.55 -8.74
N LEU A 117 -11.67 -7.57 -8.59
CA LEU A 117 -11.87 -6.40 -7.75
C LEU A 117 -13.13 -5.62 -8.14
N LEU A 118 -13.28 -5.30 -9.44
CA LEU A 118 -14.45 -4.58 -9.96
C LEU A 118 -15.74 -5.39 -9.81
N MET A 119 -15.72 -6.70 -10.04
CA MET A 119 -16.89 -7.56 -9.82
C MET A 119 -17.30 -7.57 -8.35
N ALA A 120 -16.37 -7.78 -7.43
CA ALA A 120 -16.67 -7.72 -6.00
C ALA A 120 -17.24 -6.34 -5.61
N LEU A 121 -16.71 -5.26 -6.20
CA LEU A 121 -17.17 -3.89 -5.95
C LEU A 121 -18.59 -3.64 -6.49
N ILE A 122 -18.92 -4.11 -7.69
CA ILE A 122 -20.27 -4.04 -8.28
C ILE A 122 -21.29 -4.73 -7.37
N PHE A 123 -20.93 -5.90 -6.81
CA PHE A 123 -21.82 -6.64 -5.91
C PHE A 123 -22.17 -5.86 -4.65
N VAL A 124 -21.18 -5.25 -3.99
CA VAL A 124 -21.41 -4.52 -2.73
C VAL A 124 -21.96 -3.11 -2.94
N THR A 125 -21.82 -2.55 -4.14
CA THR A 125 -22.37 -1.24 -4.51
C THR A 125 -23.89 -1.29 -4.51
N PRO A 126 -24.60 -0.43 -3.76
CA PRO A 126 -26.06 -0.40 -3.79
C PRO A 126 -26.59 0.13 -5.12
N ALA A 127 -27.27 -0.77 -5.84
CA ALA A 127 -27.91 -0.53 -7.11
C ALA A 127 -28.98 -1.61 -7.34
N LYS A 128 -29.90 -1.38 -8.29
CA LYS A 128 -30.86 -2.41 -8.71
C LYS A 128 -30.10 -3.62 -9.28
N TRP A 129 -30.59 -4.83 -9.01
CA TRP A 129 -29.97 -6.07 -9.50
C TRP A 129 -29.81 -6.10 -11.02
N GLN A 130 -30.77 -5.56 -11.77
CA GLN A 130 -30.68 -5.41 -13.24
C GLN A 130 -29.44 -4.63 -13.66
N ASN A 131 -29.17 -3.49 -13.01
CA ASN A 131 -28.00 -2.66 -13.31
C ASN A 131 -26.71 -3.38 -12.92
N LYS A 132 -26.70 -4.14 -11.82
CA LYS A 132 -25.54 -4.94 -11.41
C LYS A 132 -25.23 -6.04 -12.42
N THR A 133 -26.24 -6.74 -12.91
CA THR A 133 -26.06 -7.78 -13.94
C THR A 133 -25.50 -7.18 -15.22
N ILE A 134 -26.04 -6.05 -15.67
CA ILE A 134 -25.50 -5.31 -16.83
C ILE A 134 -24.05 -4.89 -16.57
N ALA A 135 -23.74 -4.35 -15.39
CA ALA A 135 -22.39 -3.96 -15.01
C ALA A 135 -21.40 -5.14 -15.02
N HIS A 136 -21.81 -6.33 -14.57
CA HIS A 136 -20.97 -7.53 -14.61
C HIS A 136 -20.70 -7.98 -16.04
N ILE A 137 -21.73 -8.02 -16.89
CA ILE A 137 -21.58 -8.38 -18.31
C ILE A 137 -20.65 -7.39 -19.00
N VAL A 138 -20.87 -6.09 -18.80
CA VAL A 138 -20.02 -5.02 -19.33
C VAL A 138 -18.58 -5.17 -18.83
N ASN A 139 -18.37 -5.41 -17.53
CA ASN A 139 -17.04 -5.62 -16.97
C ASN A 139 -16.33 -6.83 -17.60
N LEU A 140 -17.02 -7.97 -17.78
CA LEU A 140 -16.45 -9.14 -18.44
C LEU A 140 -16.10 -8.89 -19.91
N LEU A 141 -16.98 -8.22 -20.66
CA LEU A 141 -16.73 -7.86 -22.06
C LEU A 141 -15.54 -6.90 -22.18
N MET A 142 -15.49 -5.87 -21.35
CA MET A 142 -14.38 -4.91 -21.33
C MET A 142 -13.07 -5.56 -20.93
N MET A 143 -13.09 -6.44 -19.94
CA MET A 143 -11.91 -7.22 -19.54
C MET A 143 -11.45 -8.11 -20.70
N HIS A 144 -12.37 -8.80 -21.39
CA HIS A 144 -12.00 -9.62 -22.53
C HIS A 144 -11.39 -8.78 -23.67
N ILE A 145 -12.13 -7.79 -24.17
CA ILE A 145 -11.70 -6.93 -25.29
C ILE A 145 -10.42 -6.18 -24.93
N GLY A 146 -10.41 -5.48 -23.80
CA GLY A 146 -9.30 -4.64 -23.38
C GLY A 146 -8.02 -5.44 -23.17
N ASN A 147 -8.09 -6.62 -22.55
CA ASN A 147 -6.90 -7.44 -22.35
C ASN A 147 -6.43 -8.12 -23.64
N THR A 148 -7.33 -8.51 -24.53
CA THR A 148 -6.97 -9.01 -25.86
C THR A 148 -6.21 -7.96 -26.68
N PHE A 149 -6.71 -6.73 -26.75
CA PHE A 149 -6.00 -5.63 -27.42
C PHE A 149 -4.68 -5.30 -26.74
N ARG A 150 -4.68 -5.27 -25.40
CA ARG A 150 -3.48 -5.00 -24.61
C ARG A 150 -2.40 -6.04 -24.90
N VAL A 151 -2.69 -7.32 -24.74
CA VAL A 151 -1.71 -8.40 -24.94
C VAL A 151 -1.18 -8.39 -26.37
N ALA A 152 -2.06 -8.30 -27.37
CA ALA A 152 -1.64 -8.24 -28.77
C ALA A 152 -0.74 -7.03 -29.06
N PHE A 153 -1.11 -5.84 -28.57
CA PHE A 153 -0.28 -4.63 -28.71
C PHE A 153 1.08 -4.79 -28.04
N HIS A 154 1.13 -5.33 -26.82
CA HIS A 154 2.38 -5.51 -26.09
C HIS A 154 3.31 -6.47 -26.82
N PHE A 155 2.80 -7.58 -27.34
CA PHE A 155 3.62 -8.55 -28.06
C PHE A 155 4.15 -7.97 -29.38
N TRP A 156 3.30 -7.28 -30.14
CA TRP A 156 3.74 -6.55 -31.34
C TRP A 156 4.81 -5.49 -31.00
N TYR A 157 4.58 -4.68 -29.97
CA TYR A 157 5.48 -3.58 -29.62
C TYR A 157 6.81 -4.08 -29.04
N THR A 158 6.79 -5.15 -28.23
CA THR A 158 8.01 -5.85 -27.78
C THR A 158 8.83 -6.31 -28.98
N GLN A 159 8.21 -6.96 -29.95
CA GLN A 159 8.92 -7.38 -31.14
C GLN A 159 9.46 -6.20 -31.97
N HIS A 160 8.65 -5.15 -32.13
CA HIS A 160 9.06 -3.94 -32.85
C HIS A 160 10.29 -3.28 -32.21
N LEU A 161 10.30 -3.15 -30.88
CA LEU A 161 11.46 -2.62 -30.14
C LEU A 161 12.66 -3.55 -30.22
N TYR A 162 12.45 -4.86 -30.13
CA TYR A 162 13.52 -5.85 -30.27
C TYR A 162 14.25 -5.70 -31.61
N GLN A 163 13.52 -5.69 -32.72
CA GLN A 163 14.10 -5.52 -34.06
C GLN A 163 14.87 -4.20 -34.18
N LYS A 164 14.36 -3.13 -33.57
CA LYS A 164 15.04 -1.83 -33.52
C LYS A 164 16.35 -1.90 -32.72
N PHE A 165 16.37 -2.52 -31.55
CA PHE A 165 17.57 -2.63 -30.73
C PHE A 165 18.63 -3.54 -31.36
N ILE A 166 18.22 -4.60 -32.05
CA ILE A 166 19.13 -5.42 -32.87
C ILE A 166 19.75 -4.59 -34.00
N ALA A 167 18.96 -3.79 -34.71
CA ALA A 167 19.46 -2.90 -35.76
C ALA A 167 20.42 -1.82 -35.22
N GLU A 168 20.27 -1.42 -33.97
CA GLU A 168 21.18 -0.50 -33.26
C GLU A 168 22.45 -1.18 -32.70
N GLY A 169 22.61 -2.50 -32.92
CA GLY A 169 23.81 -3.25 -32.54
C GLY A 169 23.81 -3.84 -31.13
N MET A 170 22.65 -3.93 -30.47
CA MET A 170 22.53 -4.55 -29.15
C MET A 170 22.58 -6.09 -29.24
N ALA A 171 23.17 -6.74 -28.23
CA ALA A 171 23.21 -8.19 -28.15
C ALA A 171 21.79 -8.79 -28.04
N MET A 172 21.60 -9.98 -28.61
CA MET A 172 20.30 -10.62 -28.82
C MET A 172 19.43 -10.72 -27.54
N PHE A 173 19.99 -11.24 -26.45
CA PHE A 173 19.25 -11.41 -25.20
C PHE A 173 19.00 -10.08 -24.47
N ASP A 174 19.98 -9.17 -24.50
CA ASP A 174 19.85 -7.83 -23.89
C ASP A 174 18.80 -6.98 -24.61
N ALA A 175 18.73 -7.08 -25.94
CA ALA A 175 17.73 -6.43 -26.76
C ALA A 175 16.33 -6.95 -26.46
N ALA A 176 16.20 -8.26 -26.25
CA ALA A 176 14.92 -8.88 -25.92
C ALA A 176 14.44 -8.46 -24.52
N ASP A 177 15.31 -8.50 -23.50
CA ASP A 177 14.96 -8.07 -22.14
C ASP A 177 14.59 -6.59 -22.10
N LYS A 178 15.39 -5.74 -22.74
CA LYS A 178 15.11 -4.30 -22.78
C LYS A 178 13.81 -3.97 -23.52
N ALA A 179 13.52 -4.69 -24.61
CA ALA A 179 12.27 -4.52 -25.34
C ALA A 179 11.07 -4.94 -24.49
N PHE A 180 11.17 -6.08 -23.80
CA PHE A 180 10.13 -6.58 -22.90
C PHE A 180 9.90 -5.63 -21.71
N ASP A 181 10.95 -5.15 -21.06
CA ASP A 181 10.85 -4.23 -19.92
C ASP A 181 10.14 -2.90 -20.27
N ILE A 182 10.42 -2.37 -21.47
CA ILE A 182 9.83 -1.12 -21.94
C ILE A 182 8.39 -1.35 -22.37
N ALA A 183 8.17 -2.32 -23.26
CA ALA A 183 6.86 -2.60 -23.81
C ALA A 183 5.97 -3.23 -22.73
N HIS A 184 6.28 -4.43 -22.26
CA HIS A 184 5.45 -5.15 -21.30
C HIS A 184 5.43 -4.47 -19.92
N ASP A 185 6.55 -4.30 -19.23
CA ASP A 185 6.51 -3.95 -17.80
C ASP A 185 6.23 -2.47 -17.51
N SER A 186 6.79 -1.58 -18.32
CA SER A 186 6.65 -0.13 -18.12
C SER A 186 5.34 0.38 -18.71
N LEU A 187 5.05 0.04 -19.96
CA LEU A 187 3.88 0.55 -20.66
C LEU A 187 2.58 -0.12 -20.20
N SER A 188 2.60 -1.41 -19.78
CA SER A 188 1.40 -2.06 -19.21
C SER A 188 0.90 -1.36 -17.96
N LYS A 189 1.78 -0.74 -17.15
CA LYS A 189 1.34 0.02 -15.96
C LYS A 189 0.50 1.23 -16.37
N VAL A 190 0.91 1.93 -17.42
CA VAL A 190 0.20 3.10 -17.96
C VAL A 190 -1.14 2.67 -18.58
N PHE A 191 -1.12 1.65 -19.46
CA PHE A 191 -2.34 1.14 -20.07
C PHE A 191 -3.29 0.51 -19.05
N GLY A 192 -2.76 -0.19 -18.04
CA GLY A 192 -3.54 -0.74 -16.94
C GLY A 192 -4.25 0.36 -16.16
N PHE A 193 -3.55 1.45 -15.83
CA PHE A 193 -4.15 2.60 -15.15
C PHE A 193 -5.26 3.26 -15.98
N ILE A 194 -4.96 3.59 -17.25
CA ILE A 194 -5.95 4.19 -18.17
C ILE A 194 -7.15 3.26 -18.35
N GLY A 195 -6.90 1.96 -18.51
CA GLY A 195 -7.92 0.92 -18.64
C GLY A 195 -8.86 0.88 -17.44
N ILE A 196 -8.32 0.88 -16.21
CA ILE A 196 -9.14 0.91 -14.99
C ILE A 196 -10.02 2.16 -14.92
N VAL A 197 -9.49 3.33 -15.30
CA VAL A 197 -10.28 4.58 -15.32
C VAL A 197 -11.43 4.48 -16.33
N ILE A 198 -11.15 4.02 -17.56
CA ILE A 198 -12.17 3.83 -18.59
C ILE A 198 -13.21 2.81 -18.14
N PHE A 199 -12.78 1.68 -17.59
CA PHE A 199 -13.67 0.60 -17.12
C PHE A 199 -14.58 1.13 -16.01
N THR A 200 -14.02 1.88 -15.07
CA THR A 200 -14.77 2.54 -14.00
C THR A 200 -15.83 3.48 -14.57
N LEU A 201 -15.47 4.34 -15.53
CA LEU A 201 -16.40 5.28 -16.16
C LEU A 201 -17.51 4.59 -16.93
N VAL A 202 -17.23 3.47 -17.61
CA VAL A 202 -18.24 2.71 -18.35
C VAL A 202 -19.15 1.94 -17.40
N ILE A 203 -18.63 1.33 -16.33
CA ILE A 203 -19.44 0.67 -15.29
C ILE A 203 -20.37 1.70 -14.62
N GLU A 204 -19.86 2.89 -14.31
CA GLU A 204 -20.61 4.01 -13.73
C GLU A 204 -21.83 4.44 -14.57
N ARG A 205 -21.78 4.22 -15.90
CA ARG A 205 -22.88 4.52 -16.84
C ARG A 205 -24.01 3.50 -16.79
N THR A 206 -23.75 2.28 -16.29
CA THR A 206 -24.81 1.27 -16.07
C THR A 206 -25.71 1.60 -14.87
N GLY A 207 -25.38 2.67 -14.13
CA GLY A 207 -26.09 3.09 -12.92
C GLY A 207 -25.54 2.46 -11.63
N VAL A 208 -24.40 1.76 -11.68
CA VAL A 208 -23.68 1.23 -10.52
C VAL A 208 -22.56 2.21 -10.15
N LYS A 209 -22.73 2.95 -9.05
CA LYS A 209 -21.83 4.02 -8.61
C LYS A 209 -20.66 3.51 -7.75
N ILE A 210 -19.77 2.74 -8.38
CA ILE A 210 -18.63 2.13 -7.69
C ILE A 210 -17.65 3.15 -7.10
N VAL A 211 -17.49 4.33 -7.73
CA VAL A 211 -16.62 5.40 -7.20
C VAL A 211 -17.22 5.97 -5.92
N SER A 212 -18.54 6.15 -5.87
CA SER A 212 -19.26 6.58 -4.67
C SER A 212 -19.15 5.56 -3.54
N THR A 213 -19.22 4.26 -3.84
CA THR A 213 -19.00 3.20 -2.84
C THR A 213 -17.59 3.27 -2.26
N PHE A 214 -16.58 3.39 -3.10
CA PHE A 214 -15.20 3.52 -2.65
C PHE A 214 -14.97 4.81 -1.85
N GLY A 215 -15.52 5.93 -2.31
CA GLY A 215 -15.51 7.22 -1.59
C GLY A 215 -16.14 7.11 -0.21
N ALA A 216 -17.30 6.45 -0.10
CA ALA A 216 -17.97 6.23 1.18
C ALA A 216 -17.13 5.40 2.15
N TRP A 217 -16.37 4.42 1.65
CA TRP A 217 -15.41 3.67 2.47
C TRP A 217 -14.26 4.55 2.95
N ILE A 218 -13.64 5.32 2.06
CA ILE A 218 -12.56 6.25 2.41
C ILE A 218 -13.04 7.26 3.45
N ASP A 219 -14.21 7.86 3.25
CA ASP A 219 -14.78 8.83 4.18
C ASP A 219 -15.10 8.19 5.53
N SER A 220 -15.66 6.98 5.53
CA SER A 220 -15.90 6.24 6.78
C SER A 220 -14.59 5.93 7.52
N ILE A 221 -13.53 5.58 6.80
CA ILE A 221 -12.21 5.33 7.37
C ILE A 221 -11.64 6.64 7.93
N SER A 222 -11.70 7.73 7.17
CA SER A 222 -11.27 9.08 7.56
C SER A 222 -11.98 9.56 8.83
N ASP A 223 -13.30 9.39 8.91
CA ASP A 223 -14.08 9.72 10.11
C ASP A 223 -13.71 8.82 11.30
N GLY A 224 -13.42 7.55 11.05
CA GLY A 224 -12.82 6.64 12.03
C GLY A 224 -11.48 7.16 12.57
N PHE A 225 -10.58 7.61 11.70
CA PHE A 225 -9.30 8.23 12.07
C PHE A 225 -9.49 9.50 12.91
N LYS A 226 -10.46 10.36 12.58
CA LYS A 226 -10.81 11.53 13.40
C LYS A 226 -11.30 11.11 14.79
N GLY A 227 -12.17 10.11 14.86
CA GLY A 227 -12.67 9.55 16.13
C GLY A 227 -11.57 8.97 17.01
N ILE A 228 -10.63 8.21 16.41
CA ILE A 228 -9.44 7.71 17.10
C ILE A 228 -8.59 8.87 17.60
N THR A 229 -8.32 9.86 16.74
CA THR A 229 -7.52 11.04 17.09
C THR A 229 -8.10 11.76 18.30
N ASN A 230 -9.41 12.03 18.31
CA ASN A 230 -10.08 12.68 19.44
C ASN A 230 -9.99 11.84 20.73
N ARG A 231 -10.10 10.51 20.63
CA ARG A 231 -9.99 9.61 21.78
C ARG A 231 -8.55 9.54 22.31
N VAL A 232 -7.56 9.52 21.43
CA VAL A 232 -6.13 9.55 21.79
C VAL A 232 -5.81 10.86 22.48
N GLU A 233 -6.24 11.99 21.92
CA GLU A 233 -6.04 13.33 22.48
C GLU A 233 -6.63 13.47 23.89
N LYS A 234 -7.86 12.98 24.12
CA LYS A 234 -8.50 12.96 25.44
C LYS A 234 -7.78 12.07 26.47
N ASN A 235 -7.03 11.07 26.01
CA ASN A 235 -6.36 10.09 26.86
C ASN A 235 -4.84 10.30 26.96
N ALA A 236 -4.29 11.31 26.27
CA ALA A 236 -2.88 11.64 26.25
C ALA A 236 -2.46 12.45 27.48
N HIS A 237 -2.84 11.98 28.67
CA HIS A 237 -2.44 12.59 29.94
C HIS A 237 -1.35 11.75 30.61
N TYR A 238 -0.43 12.42 31.30
CA TYR A 238 0.42 11.80 32.31
C TYR A 238 0.29 12.57 33.62
N GLU A 239 0.49 11.85 34.73
CA GLU A 239 0.51 12.42 36.07
C GLU A 239 1.94 12.75 36.45
N ASP A 240 2.18 14.01 36.79
CA ASP A 240 3.45 14.45 37.36
C ASP A 240 3.24 14.90 38.80
N ALA A 241 4.15 14.51 39.69
CA ALA A 241 4.09 14.88 41.10
C ALA A 241 5.06 16.04 41.32
N ARG A 242 4.53 17.25 41.51
CA ARG A 242 5.34 18.42 41.84
C ARG A 242 5.39 18.56 43.35
N VAL A 243 6.60 18.51 43.90
CA VAL A 243 6.83 18.81 45.31
C VAL A 243 6.88 20.32 45.44
N SER A 244 5.93 20.92 46.18
CA SER A 244 5.97 22.33 46.56
C SER A 244 6.03 22.45 48.08
N HIS A 245 6.80 23.41 48.57
CA HIS A 245 6.78 23.79 49.97
C HIS A 245 5.75 24.91 50.13
N LYS A 246 4.60 24.62 50.77
CA LYS A 246 3.63 25.65 51.17
C LYS A 246 3.87 25.98 52.64
N LYS A 247 4.00 27.27 52.98
CA LYS A 247 3.97 27.72 54.38
C LYS A 247 2.57 27.45 54.94
N LEU A 248 2.48 26.71 56.04
CA LEU A 248 1.24 26.50 56.78
C LEU A 248 0.92 27.80 57.54
N ALA A 249 -0.25 28.40 57.29
CA ALA A 249 -0.57 29.76 57.73
C ALA A 249 -0.96 29.88 59.22
N THR A 250 -0.75 28.86 60.06
CA THR A 250 -1.26 28.85 61.45
C THR A 250 -0.41 28.00 62.38
N SER A 251 0.78 28.47 62.75
CA SER A 251 1.46 28.22 64.04
C SER A 251 2.83 28.90 64.03
N GLU A 252 3.23 29.52 65.14
CA GLU A 252 4.41 30.41 65.27
C GLU A 252 5.80 29.72 65.14
N GLU A 253 5.88 28.47 64.69
CA GLU A 253 7.13 27.78 64.34
C GLU A 253 7.09 27.35 62.85
N GLU A 254 7.81 28.09 62.00
CA GLU A 254 7.83 27.88 60.54
C GLU A 254 8.81 26.78 60.11
N GLU A 255 8.34 25.53 60.02
CA GLU A 255 8.96 24.53 59.13
C GLU A 255 8.14 24.35 57.84
N PRO A 256 8.75 24.45 56.64
CA PRO A 256 8.04 24.27 55.38
C PRO A 256 7.65 22.81 55.14
N ALA A 257 6.38 22.46 55.38
CA ALA A 257 5.85 21.13 55.10
C ALA A 257 5.90 20.80 53.59
N ARG A 258 6.44 19.63 53.26
CA ARG A 258 6.56 19.12 51.89
C ARG A 258 5.18 18.66 51.37
N VAL A 259 4.55 19.44 50.50
CA VAL A 259 3.26 19.08 49.88
C VAL A 259 3.51 18.52 48.47
N THR A 260 3.00 17.31 48.20
CA THR A 260 3.07 16.71 46.86
C THR A 260 1.78 17.00 46.12
N GLU A 261 1.83 17.81 45.07
CA GLU A 261 0.68 18.12 44.21
C GLU A 261 0.74 17.29 42.92
N LEU A 262 -0.34 16.58 42.60
CA LEU A 262 -0.46 15.78 41.37
C LEU A 262 -1.03 16.65 40.24
N ILE A 263 -0.20 16.98 39.25
CA ILE A 263 -0.61 17.76 38.08
C ILE A 263 -0.87 16.80 36.91
N LYS A 264 -2.05 16.89 36.31
CA LYS A 264 -2.44 16.13 35.11
C LYS A 264 -2.19 16.99 33.87
N GLN A 265 -1.12 16.73 33.13
CA GLN A 265 -0.79 17.48 31.91
C GLN A 265 -1.12 16.68 30.65
N ASN A 266 -1.82 17.29 29.68
CA ASN A 266 -1.99 16.71 28.34
C ASN A 266 -0.71 16.94 27.54
N PHE A 267 -0.12 15.87 26.99
CA PHE A 267 1.11 15.97 26.20
C PHE A 267 0.85 15.95 24.68
N TYR A 268 -0.40 15.88 24.24
CA TYR A 268 -0.77 15.93 22.83
C TYR A 268 -0.68 17.37 22.30
N PRO A 269 0.23 17.70 21.37
CA PRO A 269 0.53 19.08 21.02
C PRO A 269 -0.41 19.62 19.93
N ARG A 270 -1.72 19.70 20.22
CA ARG A 270 -2.77 20.02 19.24
C ARG A 270 -2.53 21.35 18.52
N ASP A 271 -2.23 22.41 19.28
CA ASP A 271 -1.98 23.74 18.72
C ASP A 271 -0.74 23.76 17.83
N GLN A 272 0.31 23.04 18.21
CA GLN A 272 1.50 22.92 17.38
C GLN A 272 1.18 22.18 16.08
N ILE A 273 0.40 21.10 16.13
CA ILE A 273 0.00 20.34 14.95
C ILE A 273 -0.84 21.20 14.00
N ASN A 274 -1.86 21.88 14.54
CA ASN A 274 -2.74 22.74 13.75
C ASN A 274 -1.99 23.92 13.11
N ASN A 275 -1.02 24.49 13.82
CA ASN A 275 -0.19 25.61 13.34
C ASN A 275 1.06 25.15 12.58
N ASN A 276 1.17 23.86 12.25
CA ASN A 276 2.33 23.25 11.57
C ASN A 276 3.69 23.57 12.24
N ASN A 277 3.71 23.63 13.56
CA ASN A 277 4.91 23.80 14.35
C ASN A 277 5.51 22.42 14.69
N TRP A 278 6.67 22.13 14.09
CA TRP A 278 7.35 20.84 14.22
C TRP A 278 8.24 20.71 15.47
N THR A 279 8.22 21.66 16.40
CA THR A 279 9.13 21.66 17.55
C THR A 279 9.01 20.42 18.42
N PHE A 280 7.79 20.00 18.79
CA PHE A 280 7.56 18.75 19.50
C PHE A 280 8.08 17.52 18.74
N PHE A 281 7.73 17.44 17.45
CA PHE A 281 8.11 16.32 16.60
C PHE A 281 9.63 16.22 16.53
N ARG A 282 10.34 17.29 16.12
CA ARG A 282 11.80 17.28 15.95
C ARG A 282 12.51 16.88 17.24
N LYS A 283 12.16 17.49 18.38
CA LYS A 283 12.80 17.19 19.67
C LYS A 283 12.69 15.71 20.04
N ARG A 284 11.51 15.12 19.87
CA ARG A 284 11.26 13.72 20.25
C ARG A 284 11.74 12.73 19.20
N PHE A 285 11.58 13.07 17.92
CA PHE A 285 11.93 12.21 16.79
C PHE A 285 13.44 12.02 16.66
N TYR A 286 14.27 13.05 16.90
CA TYR A 286 15.73 12.88 16.91
C TYR A 286 16.19 11.92 18.01
N VAL A 287 15.62 12.01 19.21
CA VAL A 287 15.91 11.08 20.30
C VAL A 287 15.44 9.66 19.95
N PHE A 288 14.26 9.54 19.33
CA PHE A 288 13.72 8.26 18.87
C PHE A 288 14.63 7.62 17.82
N PHE A 289 15.03 8.37 16.80
CA PHE A 289 15.88 7.89 15.72
C PHE A 289 17.28 7.53 16.24
N GLY A 290 17.86 8.36 17.10
CA GLY A 290 19.14 8.08 17.75
C GLY A 290 19.08 6.83 18.64
N ALA A 291 18.01 6.67 19.43
CA ALA A 291 17.80 5.47 20.24
C ALA A 291 17.58 4.23 19.36
N ALA A 292 16.79 4.32 18.30
CA ALA A 292 16.53 3.21 17.38
C ALA A 292 17.82 2.76 16.67
N ILE A 293 18.61 3.70 16.15
CA ILE A 293 19.93 3.40 15.56
C ILE A 293 20.86 2.83 16.61
N GLY A 294 20.93 3.41 17.81
CA GLY A 294 21.77 2.88 18.89
C GLY A 294 21.44 1.44 19.23
N ILE A 295 20.15 1.14 19.41
CA ILE A 295 19.66 -0.23 19.69
C ILE A 295 19.99 -1.19 18.53
N MET A 296 19.90 -0.72 17.27
CA MET A 296 20.25 -1.51 16.10
C MET A 296 21.76 -1.67 15.89
N ALA A 297 22.56 -0.68 16.26
CA ALA A 297 24.00 -0.61 16.05
C ALA A 297 24.82 -1.31 17.15
N LEU A 298 24.22 -1.61 18.32
CA LEU A 298 24.87 -2.27 19.46
C LEU A 298 25.39 -3.71 19.20
N GLY A 299 25.53 -4.16 17.95
CA GLY A 299 26.22 -5.41 17.58
C GLY A 299 25.53 -6.71 18.01
N LEU A 300 24.43 -6.62 18.76
CA LEU A 300 23.70 -7.76 19.31
C LEU A 300 22.73 -8.40 18.29
N ILE A 301 22.37 -7.70 17.21
CA ILE A 301 21.38 -8.19 16.24
C ILE A 301 21.81 -9.51 15.57
N PRO A 302 23.04 -9.65 15.01
CA PRO A 302 23.43 -10.90 14.37
C PRO A 302 23.42 -12.09 15.34
N SER A 303 23.96 -11.91 16.55
CA SER A 303 24.05 -12.97 17.56
C SER A 303 22.70 -13.37 18.13
N ILE A 304 21.83 -12.39 18.46
CA ILE A 304 20.46 -12.65 18.92
C ILE A 304 19.67 -13.34 17.81
N ASN A 305 19.81 -12.88 16.57
CA ASN A 305 19.10 -13.43 15.44
C ASN A 305 19.56 -14.87 15.10
N GLN A 306 20.85 -15.17 15.21
CA GLN A 306 21.39 -16.53 15.10
C GLN A 306 20.83 -17.44 16.21
N ALA A 307 20.80 -16.96 17.46
CA ALA A 307 20.24 -17.70 18.59
C ALA A 307 18.73 -17.98 18.40
N ILE A 308 17.97 -16.99 17.92
CA ILE A 308 16.54 -17.13 17.58
C ILE A 308 16.36 -18.16 16.45
N GLY A 309 17.20 -18.12 15.42
CA GLY A 309 17.18 -19.07 14.31
C GLY A 309 17.36 -20.51 14.77
N LEU A 310 18.43 -20.76 15.54
CA LEU A 310 18.76 -22.08 16.11
C LEU A 310 17.66 -22.60 17.05
N ALA A 311 17.10 -21.74 17.91
CA ALA A 311 16.00 -22.12 18.78
C ALA A 311 14.72 -22.46 18.00
N SER A 312 14.42 -21.70 16.95
CA SER A 312 13.30 -21.94 16.04
C SER A 312 13.43 -23.26 15.29
N ASP A 313 14.64 -23.63 14.86
CA ASP A 313 14.89 -24.91 14.20
C ASP A 313 14.55 -26.09 15.12
N LYS A 314 14.99 -26.02 16.38
CA LYS A 314 14.67 -27.05 17.39
C LYS A 314 13.16 -27.20 17.63
N ILE A 315 12.42 -26.09 17.70
CA ILE A 315 10.96 -26.12 17.85
C ILE A 315 10.28 -26.73 16.63
N SER A 316 10.73 -26.38 15.42
CA SER A 316 10.19 -26.92 14.16
C SER A 316 10.31 -28.44 14.11
N VAL A 317 11.50 -28.95 14.46
CA VAL A 317 11.79 -30.39 14.54
C VAL A 317 10.93 -31.06 15.62
N GLY A 318 10.82 -30.45 16.80
CA GLY A 318 9.99 -30.98 17.89
C GLY A 318 8.49 -31.05 17.56
N PHE A 319 7.93 -30.02 16.91
CA PHE A 319 6.54 -30.02 16.46
C PHE A 319 6.28 -31.06 15.36
N GLY A 320 7.23 -31.22 14.43
CA GLY A 320 7.17 -32.27 13.40
C GLY A 320 7.14 -33.68 13.99
N ALA A 321 8.01 -33.94 14.97
CA ALA A 321 8.08 -35.23 15.66
C ALA A 321 6.83 -35.51 16.52
N PHE A 322 6.28 -34.50 17.20
CA PHE A 322 5.09 -34.64 18.05
C PHE A 322 3.81 -34.98 17.25
N LEU A 323 3.60 -34.34 16.10
CA LEU A 323 2.37 -34.49 15.32
C LEU A 323 2.33 -35.73 14.42
N ASN A 324 3.49 -36.25 14.02
CA ASN A 324 3.58 -37.45 13.16
C ASN A 324 3.70 -38.75 13.97
N GLY A 325 3.57 -38.70 15.30
CA GLY A 325 3.93 -39.81 16.18
C GLY A 325 5.45 -40.05 16.17
N ASN A 326 5.96 -40.68 17.21
CA ASN A 326 7.40 -40.82 17.51
C ASN A 326 8.26 -41.56 16.44
N GLY A 327 7.78 -41.79 15.21
CA GLY A 327 8.49 -42.46 14.10
C GLY A 327 9.15 -41.53 13.07
N PHE A 328 8.96 -40.20 13.14
CA PHE A 328 9.48 -39.28 12.12
C PHE A 328 11.01 -39.32 11.96
N LEU A 329 11.76 -39.53 13.05
CA LEU A 329 13.23 -39.58 13.01
C LEU A 329 13.78 -40.96 12.64
N SER A 330 13.03 -42.05 12.87
CA SER A 330 13.48 -43.41 12.54
C SER A 330 13.40 -43.71 11.04
N ASP A 331 12.35 -43.22 10.37
CA ASP A 331 12.10 -43.54 8.96
C ASP A 331 12.91 -42.64 8.00
N LEU A 332 13.25 -41.43 8.44
CA LEU A 332 14.05 -40.48 7.64
C LEU A 332 15.54 -40.86 7.60
N HIS A 333 16.07 -41.50 8.65
CA HIS A 333 17.45 -41.97 8.69
C HIS A 333 17.66 -43.31 7.96
N ALA A 334 16.62 -44.15 7.89
CA ALA A 334 16.70 -45.47 7.27
C ALA A 334 16.71 -45.44 5.72
N SER A 335 16.22 -44.37 5.09
CA SER A 335 15.99 -44.34 3.64
C SER A 335 17.10 -43.68 2.81
N ASN A 336 18.01 -42.89 3.39
CA ASN A 336 19.16 -42.30 2.67
C ASN A 336 20.28 -41.85 3.65
N PRO A 337 21.23 -42.72 4.01
CA PRO A 337 22.26 -42.40 5.01
C PRO A 337 23.28 -41.34 4.53
N ASP A 338 23.56 -41.30 3.23
CA ASP A 338 24.70 -40.56 2.68
C ASP A 338 24.39 -39.11 2.25
N GLN A 339 23.12 -38.73 2.16
CA GLN A 339 22.71 -37.36 1.77
C GLN A 339 22.57 -36.38 2.94
N PHE A 340 22.64 -36.86 4.19
CA PHE A 340 22.28 -36.05 5.37
C PHE A 340 23.43 -35.71 6.32
N SER A 341 24.69 -35.81 5.87
CA SER A 341 25.84 -35.51 6.73
C SER A 341 26.07 -34.02 7.02
N ASN A 342 25.31 -33.07 6.42
CA ASN A 342 25.48 -31.64 6.72
C ASN A 342 24.24 -30.70 6.64
N ASN A 343 23.01 -31.18 6.42
CA ASN A 343 21.81 -30.34 6.64
C ASN A 343 20.52 -31.18 6.54
N PRO A 344 19.80 -31.47 7.65
CA PRO A 344 18.58 -32.28 7.62
C PRO A 344 17.37 -31.61 6.93
N LEU A 345 17.50 -30.35 6.52
CA LEU A 345 16.41 -29.53 6.01
C LEU A 345 16.92 -28.82 4.75
N TRP A 346 16.25 -29.03 3.61
CA TRP A 346 16.53 -28.31 2.36
C TRP A 346 16.27 -26.79 2.49
N TRP A 347 15.64 -26.36 3.58
CA TRP A 347 15.70 -24.99 4.09
C TRP A 347 16.77 -24.89 5.19
N GLY A 348 18.03 -25.14 4.87
CA GLY A 348 19.08 -24.45 5.62
C GLY A 348 18.72 -22.98 5.54
N SER A 349 18.35 -22.33 6.65
CA SER A 349 17.94 -20.94 6.57
C SER A 349 19.08 -20.17 5.91
N ASP A 350 18.84 -19.47 4.81
CA ASP A 350 19.87 -18.59 4.21
C ASP A 350 20.42 -17.56 5.23
N PHE A 351 19.77 -17.42 6.39
CA PHE A 351 20.32 -16.82 7.59
C PHE A 351 21.70 -17.35 8.03
N GLN A 352 22.07 -18.59 7.71
CA GLN A 352 23.39 -19.15 8.01
C GLN A 352 24.44 -18.80 6.94
N GLY A 353 24.02 -18.44 5.72
CA GLY A 353 24.90 -18.12 4.59
C GLY A 353 25.02 -16.62 4.24
N LEU A 354 24.19 -15.75 4.83
CA LEU A 354 24.21 -14.32 4.52
C LEU A 354 25.46 -13.62 5.07
N SER A 355 26.44 -13.35 4.20
CA SER A 355 27.60 -12.50 4.54
C SER A 355 27.15 -11.15 5.13
N LEU A 356 27.95 -10.61 6.06
CA LEU A 356 27.68 -9.39 6.84
C LEU A 356 27.16 -8.18 6.00
N LYS A 357 27.46 -8.15 4.70
CA LYS A 357 27.08 -7.08 3.76
C LYS A 357 25.64 -7.20 3.23
N ASN A 358 25.09 -8.41 3.10
CA ASN A 358 23.76 -8.65 2.49
C ASN A 358 22.68 -8.98 3.52
N SER A 359 23.05 -9.41 4.73
CA SER A 359 22.12 -9.80 5.80
C SER A 359 21.39 -8.63 6.44
N PHE A 360 21.94 -7.42 6.43
CA PHE A 360 21.45 -6.35 7.31
C PHE A 360 20.02 -5.90 6.99
N ALA A 361 19.71 -5.56 5.73
CA ALA A 361 18.42 -4.98 5.38
C ALA A 361 17.26 -5.99 5.41
N ILE A 362 17.46 -7.20 4.86
CA ILE A 362 16.44 -8.26 4.78
C ILE A 362 16.21 -8.89 6.17
N ASN A 363 17.26 -9.07 6.98
CA ASN A 363 17.11 -9.62 8.33
C ASN A 363 16.42 -8.64 9.27
N ILE A 364 16.66 -7.33 9.16
CA ILE A 364 15.98 -6.34 10.01
C ILE A 364 14.47 -6.31 9.74
N ALA A 365 14.06 -6.29 8.47
CA ALA A 365 12.66 -6.20 8.09
C ALA A 365 11.82 -7.45 8.44
N SER A 366 12.43 -8.64 8.43
CA SER A 366 11.71 -9.92 8.56
C SER A 366 11.80 -10.60 9.95
N SER A 367 12.76 -10.21 10.79
CA SER A 367 13.08 -10.88 12.06
C SER A 367 12.34 -10.32 13.29
N GLY A 368 11.44 -9.36 13.14
CA GLY A 368 10.84 -8.66 14.29
C GLY A 368 11.82 -7.77 15.07
N MET A 369 13.11 -7.74 14.69
CA MET A 369 14.11 -6.90 15.32
C MET A 369 13.90 -5.42 15.02
N LEU A 370 13.41 -5.11 13.82
CA LEU A 370 12.93 -3.76 13.51
C LEU A 370 11.79 -3.34 14.44
N LEU A 371 10.80 -4.21 14.64
CA LEU A 371 9.69 -3.93 15.55
C LEU A 371 10.19 -3.74 16.99
N PHE A 372 11.08 -4.61 17.46
CA PHE A 372 11.72 -4.46 18.76
C PHE A 372 12.43 -3.11 18.89
N GLY A 373 13.32 -2.76 17.96
CA GLY A 373 14.06 -1.50 17.99
C GLY A 373 13.15 -0.28 17.98
N ILE A 374 12.13 -0.28 17.13
CA ILE A 374 11.10 0.77 17.05
C ILE A 374 10.34 0.88 18.37
N VAL A 375 9.84 -0.23 18.93
CA VAL A 375 9.05 -0.22 20.16
C VAL A 375 9.90 0.26 21.35
N MET A 376 11.13 -0.24 21.48
CA MET A 376 12.06 0.16 22.54
C MET A 376 12.40 1.64 22.46
N ALA A 377 12.74 2.14 21.27
CA ALA A 377 12.97 3.56 21.05
C ALA A 377 11.72 4.40 21.35
N ALA A 378 10.53 3.91 20.99
CA ALA A 378 9.28 4.60 21.26
C ALA A 378 8.97 4.71 22.77
N ILE A 379 9.26 3.66 23.56
CA ILE A 379 9.11 3.68 25.02
C ILE A 379 10.01 4.75 25.66
N ILE A 380 11.26 4.88 25.20
CA ILE A 380 12.23 5.87 25.71
C ILE A 380 11.67 7.29 25.56
N VAL A 381 11.17 7.61 24.37
CA VAL A 381 10.73 8.97 23.99
C VAL A 381 9.33 9.34 24.51
N THR A 382 8.52 8.34 24.83
CA THR A 382 7.15 8.55 25.35
C THR A 382 7.20 9.22 26.73
N PRO A 383 6.34 10.20 27.06
CA PRO A 383 6.27 10.77 28.41
C PRO A 383 5.78 9.74 29.44
N GLY A 384 6.36 9.72 30.63
CA GLY A 384 5.93 8.84 31.71
C GLY A 384 7.00 8.66 32.80
N LYS A 385 6.58 8.13 33.96
CA LYS A 385 7.47 7.85 35.09
C LYS A 385 8.53 6.82 34.68
N TRP A 386 9.79 7.06 35.04
CA TRP A 386 10.90 6.18 34.69
C TRP A 386 10.71 4.74 35.20
N LYS A 387 10.12 4.57 36.39
CA LYS A 387 9.75 3.25 36.93
C LYS A 387 8.89 2.44 35.96
N ASN A 388 7.87 3.07 35.36
CA ASN A 388 6.95 2.38 34.46
C ASN A 388 7.60 2.12 33.09
N LYS A 389 8.41 3.07 32.60
CA LYS A 389 9.20 2.89 31.39
C LYS A 389 10.20 1.75 31.52
N SER A 390 10.89 1.64 32.66
CA SER A 390 11.85 0.57 32.92
C SER A 390 11.17 -0.79 32.87
N VAL A 391 9.99 -0.92 33.49
CA VAL A 391 9.20 -2.16 33.43
C VAL A 391 8.78 -2.48 31.99
N ALA A 392 8.33 -1.48 31.21
CA ALA A 392 7.98 -1.67 29.81
C ALA A 392 9.19 -2.09 28.94
N LEU A 393 10.35 -1.46 29.14
CA LEU A 393 11.61 -1.80 28.47
C LEU A 393 12.05 -3.23 28.79
N SER A 394 11.87 -3.68 30.03
CA SER A 394 12.19 -5.04 30.43
C SER A 394 11.23 -6.07 29.84
N ILE A 395 9.91 -5.83 29.87
CA ILE A 395 8.91 -6.79 29.40
C ILE A 395 8.95 -6.98 27.87
N THR A 396 9.27 -5.93 27.12
CA THR A 396 9.25 -5.94 25.65
C THR A 396 10.08 -7.08 25.02
N PRO A 397 11.38 -7.29 25.35
CA PRO A 397 12.16 -8.42 24.83
C PRO A 397 11.62 -9.78 25.27
N PHE A 398 11.09 -9.90 26.50
CA PHE A 398 10.50 -11.16 27.00
C PHE A 398 9.21 -11.56 26.27
N ILE A 399 8.53 -10.62 25.64
CA ILE A 399 7.38 -10.90 24.79
C ILE A 399 7.82 -11.15 23.35
N ILE A 400 8.62 -10.24 22.78
CA ILE A 400 8.96 -10.27 21.36
C ILE A 400 9.82 -11.48 20.99
N PHE A 401 10.84 -11.83 21.78
CA PHE A 401 11.77 -12.90 21.39
C PHE A 401 11.14 -14.30 21.42
N PRO A 402 10.44 -14.74 22.49
CA PRO A 402 9.80 -16.06 22.49
C PRO A 402 8.74 -16.18 21.40
N LEU A 403 7.93 -15.13 21.20
CA LEU A 403 6.92 -15.10 20.16
C LEU A 403 7.53 -15.17 18.76
N ASN A 404 8.65 -14.51 18.52
CA ASN A 404 9.36 -14.61 17.24
C ASN A 404 9.92 -16.02 17.00
N ILE A 405 10.50 -16.65 18.03
CA ILE A 405 11.00 -18.03 17.96
C ILE A 405 9.85 -18.99 17.59
N LEU A 406 8.71 -18.87 18.27
CA LEU A 406 7.52 -19.67 18.00
C LEU A 406 6.97 -19.44 16.59
N ARG A 407 6.86 -18.17 16.16
CA ARG A 407 6.41 -17.81 14.83
C ARG A 407 7.30 -18.40 13.75
N LEU A 408 8.62 -18.23 13.85
CA LEU A 408 9.57 -18.77 12.89
C LEU A 408 9.51 -20.30 12.88
N GLY A 409 9.39 -20.93 14.06
CA GLY A 409 9.24 -22.38 14.16
C GLY A 409 7.98 -22.90 13.47
N PHE A 410 6.84 -22.25 13.73
CA PHE A 410 5.57 -22.57 13.08
C PHE A 410 5.62 -22.33 11.57
N GLN A 411 6.21 -21.21 11.13
CA GLN A 411 6.34 -20.87 9.72
C GLN A 411 7.18 -21.93 8.99
N LYS A 412 8.35 -22.28 9.53
CA LYS A 412 9.22 -23.33 8.98
C LYS A 412 8.52 -24.69 8.91
N TRP A 413 7.81 -25.05 9.97
CA TRP A 413 6.99 -26.27 9.99
C TRP A 413 5.85 -26.24 8.97
N ALA A 414 5.12 -25.14 8.86
CA ALA A 414 3.99 -25.00 7.94
C ALA A 414 4.45 -25.07 6.49
N THR A 415 5.56 -24.41 6.15
CA THR A 415 6.18 -24.51 4.82
C THR A 415 6.67 -25.92 4.53
N TRP A 416 7.27 -26.61 5.51
CA TRP A 416 7.66 -28.01 5.36
C TRP A 416 6.47 -28.93 5.12
N LYS A 417 5.43 -28.81 5.94
CA LYS A 417 4.22 -29.63 5.85
C LYS A 417 3.53 -29.43 4.50
N LEU A 418 3.50 -28.20 4.00
CA LEU A 418 2.96 -27.88 2.68
C LEU A 418 3.76 -28.50 1.54
N ALA A 419 5.10 -28.52 1.65
CA ALA A 419 5.96 -29.14 0.65
C ALA A 419 5.89 -30.68 0.62
N ASN A 420 5.51 -31.33 1.74
CA ASN A 420 5.62 -32.79 1.90
C ASN A 420 4.28 -33.53 2.04
N PHE A 421 3.13 -32.86 1.95
CA PHE A 421 1.83 -33.53 2.03
C PHE A 421 1.40 -34.05 0.66
N ASP A 422 1.39 -35.37 0.46
CA ASP A 422 0.99 -35.98 -0.81
C ASP A 422 -0.49 -35.75 -1.17
N ALA A 423 -1.37 -35.57 -0.19
CA ALA A 423 -2.78 -35.21 -0.43
C ALA A 423 -2.99 -33.74 -0.87
N LEU A 424 -1.94 -32.91 -0.80
CA LEU A 424 -1.91 -31.54 -1.35
C LEU A 424 -1.10 -31.47 -2.64
N LYS A 425 -0.66 -32.61 -3.19
CA LYS A 425 -0.21 -32.74 -4.57
C LYS A 425 -1.43 -33.17 -5.38
N ALA A 426 -1.66 -32.53 -6.53
CA ALA A 426 -2.68 -33.04 -7.44
C ALA A 426 -2.28 -34.48 -7.87
N PRO A 427 -3.23 -35.34 -8.31
CA PRO A 427 -2.95 -36.74 -8.66
C PRO A 427 -1.87 -36.94 -9.74
N ASP A 428 -1.47 -35.87 -10.41
CA ASP A 428 -0.44 -35.75 -11.44
C ASP A 428 0.92 -35.24 -10.90
N GLY A 429 1.09 -35.08 -9.59
CA GLY A 429 2.32 -34.61 -8.98
C GLY A 429 2.54 -33.10 -9.06
N ARG A 430 1.55 -32.31 -9.51
CA ARG A 430 1.68 -30.86 -9.59
C ARG A 430 1.70 -30.20 -8.21
N PRO A 431 2.53 -29.17 -8.02
CA PRO A 431 2.43 -28.28 -6.87
C PRO A 431 1.11 -27.51 -6.91
N LEU A 432 0.08 -27.96 -6.18
CA LEU A 432 -1.16 -27.17 -6.01
C LEU A 432 -0.82 -25.81 -5.39
N LEU A 433 -1.05 -24.74 -6.14
CA LEU A 433 -1.18 -23.38 -5.60
C LEU A 433 0.02 -22.87 -4.76
N TYR A 434 1.25 -23.28 -5.09
CA TYR A 434 2.45 -23.01 -4.28
C TYR A 434 2.76 -21.53 -4.04
N LEU A 435 2.31 -20.60 -4.89
CA LEU A 435 2.51 -19.17 -4.65
C LEU A 435 1.55 -18.62 -3.58
N ASN A 436 0.24 -18.88 -3.68
CA ASN A 436 -0.73 -18.19 -2.83
C ASN A 436 -0.76 -18.69 -1.38
N LEU A 437 -0.62 -20.01 -1.16
CA LEU A 437 -0.65 -20.55 0.20
C LEU A 437 0.69 -20.35 0.91
N THR A 438 1.80 -20.46 0.17
CA THR A 438 3.12 -20.11 0.70
C THR A 438 3.18 -18.63 1.01
N ASP A 439 2.74 -17.72 0.12
CA ASP A 439 2.67 -16.29 0.42
C ASP A 439 1.76 -15.99 1.62
N MET A 440 0.66 -16.72 1.77
CA MET A 440 -0.18 -16.61 2.97
C MET A 440 0.60 -16.99 4.24
N VAL A 441 1.36 -18.09 4.20
CA VAL A 441 2.13 -18.59 5.35
C VAL A 441 3.40 -17.78 5.61
N THR A 442 4.07 -17.27 4.58
CA THR A 442 5.37 -16.59 4.67
C THR A 442 5.24 -15.08 4.84
N ASN A 443 4.19 -14.47 4.29
CA ASN A 443 3.99 -13.03 4.32
C ASN A 443 2.81 -12.63 5.22
N TRP A 444 1.62 -13.22 5.00
CA TRP A 444 0.40 -12.80 5.71
C TRP A 444 0.34 -13.26 7.17
N ILE A 445 0.71 -14.51 7.47
CA ILE A 445 0.73 -15.02 8.85
C ILE A 445 1.70 -14.20 9.71
N PRO A 446 2.97 -13.96 9.31
CA PRO A 446 3.87 -13.12 10.08
C PRO A 446 3.35 -11.69 10.23
N PHE A 447 2.74 -11.13 9.19
CA PHE A 447 2.16 -9.80 9.24
C PHE A 447 1.04 -9.68 10.29
N VAL A 448 0.05 -10.57 10.24
CA VAL A 448 -1.07 -10.62 11.20
C VAL A 448 -0.57 -10.91 12.61
N PHE A 449 0.41 -11.82 12.74
CA PHE A 449 1.06 -12.13 14.00
C PHE A 449 1.70 -10.89 14.62
N TRP A 450 2.53 -10.15 13.88
CA TRP A 450 3.21 -8.96 14.39
C TRP A 450 2.25 -7.83 14.73
N ILE A 451 1.18 -7.65 13.95
CA ILE A 451 0.10 -6.71 14.31
C ILE A 451 -0.51 -7.11 15.66
N SER A 452 -0.80 -8.40 15.85
CA SER A 452 -1.39 -8.91 17.10
C SER A 452 -0.47 -8.69 18.29
N VAL A 453 0.83 -8.97 18.14
CA VAL A 453 1.85 -8.70 19.17
C VAL A 453 1.95 -7.20 19.46
N PHE A 454 1.94 -6.35 18.43
CA PHE A 454 1.97 -4.91 18.60
C PHE A 454 0.75 -4.38 19.36
N VAL A 455 -0.45 -4.88 19.05
CA VAL A 455 -1.70 -4.54 19.77
C VAL A 455 -1.62 -4.99 21.24
N LEU A 456 -1.12 -6.20 21.50
CA LEU A 456 -0.90 -6.71 22.86
C LEU A 456 0.05 -5.81 23.66
N LEU A 457 1.19 -5.44 23.05
CA LEU A 457 2.16 -4.54 23.68
C LEU A 457 1.56 -3.17 23.97
N ILE A 458 0.77 -2.60 23.06
CA ILE A 458 0.04 -1.35 23.29
C ILE A 458 -0.88 -1.48 24.52
N PHE A 459 -1.62 -2.58 24.66
CA PHE A 459 -2.50 -2.79 25.81
C PHE A 459 -1.72 -2.83 27.13
N ILE A 460 -0.61 -3.56 27.17
CA ILE A 460 0.28 -3.66 28.33
C ILE A 460 0.87 -2.29 28.68
N PHE A 461 1.41 -1.57 27.71
CA PHE A 461 1.98 -0.24 27.93
C PHE A 461 0.94 0.75 28.41
N ASN A 462 -0.29 0.66 27.91
CA ASN A 462 -1.38 1.53 28.34
C ASN A 462 -1.75 1.29 29.81
N LYS A 463 -1.71 0.02 30.28
CA LYS A 463 -1.85 -0.34 31.71
C LYS A 463 -0.68 0.18 32.56
N LEU A 464 0.53 0.18 32.03
CA LEU A 464 1.72 0.76 32.66
C LEU A 464 1.76 2.30 32.60
N GLN A 465 0.73 2.97 32.06
CA GLN A 465 0.72 4.43 31.83
C GLN A 465 1.85 4.91 30.90
N VAL A 466 2.40 4.03 30.06
CA VAL A 466 3.34 4.38 28.99
C VAL A 466 2.53 4.56 27.70
N LYS A 467 2.21 5.82 27.38
CA LYS A 467 1.30 6.17 26.27
C LYS A 467 2.01 6.19 24.91
N VAL A 468 2.68 5.08 24.56
CA VAL A 468 3.48 4.95 23.32
C VAL A 468 2.64 5.27 22.08
N PHE A 469 1.47 4.65 22.01
CA PHE A 469 0.53 4.84 20.91
C PHE A 469 0.16 6.31 20.71
N ALA A 470 -0.09 7.07 21.78
CA ALA A 470 -0.47 8.48 21.66
C ALA A 470 0.68 9.35 21.14
N THR A 471 1.92 9.04 21.51
CA THR A 471 3.11 9.74 20.98
C THR A 471 3.30 9.45 19.50
N MET A 472 3.23 8.18 19.10
CA MET A 472 3.32 7.77 17.70
C MET A 472 2.15 8.33 16.86
N TRP A 473 0.95 8.37 17.43
CA TRP A 473 -0.23 8.94 16.78
C TRP A 473 -0.11 10.45 16.59
N ALA A 474 0.46 11.18 17.55
CA ALA A 474 0.75 12.60 17.41
C ALA A 474 1.74 12.87 16.24
N TRP A 475 2.76 12.02 16.10
CA TRP A 475 3.68 12.07 14.96
C TRP A 475 2.99 11.80 13.63
N LEU A 476 2.17 10.74 13.58
CA LEU A 476 1.39 10.41 12.39
C LEU A 476 0.44 11.56 12.01
N HIS A 477 -0.28 12.13 12.99
CA HIS A 477 -1.19 13.24 12.75
C HIS A 477 -0.47 14.50 12.24
N GLN A 478 0.71 14.83 12.80
CA GLN A 478 1.57 15.90 12.29
C GLN A 478 1.95 15.66 10.83
N ILE A 479 2.41 14.46 10.48
CA ILE A 479 2.83 14.10 9.13
C ILE A 479 1.64 14.20 8.15
N VAL A 480 0.50 13.59 8.48
CA VAL A 480 -0.70 13.58 7.63
C VAL A 480 -1.20 15.01 7.36
N ILE A 481 -1.29 15.84 8.41
CA ILE A 481 -1.68 17.24 8.26
C ILE A 481 -0.68 17.97 7.36
N SER A 482 0.60 17.73 7.58
CA SER A 482 1.66 18.40 6.83
C SER A 482 1.66 18.03 5.35
N ILE A 483 1.46 16.75 5.05
CA ILE A 483 1.29 16.24 3.68
C ILE A 483 0.06 16.89 3.05
N GLY A 484 -1.07 16.96 3.77
CA GLY A 484 -2.30 17.59 3.29
C GLY A 484 -2.09 19.00 2.74
N TRP A 485 -1.23 19.80 3.35
CA TRP A 485 -0.86 21.13 2.81
C TRP A 485 0.00 21.03 1.54
N VAL A 486 0.95 20.09 1.48
CA VAL A 486 1.88 19.92 0.35
C VAL A 486 1.12 19.50 -0.91
N ILE A 487 0.14 18.62 -0.76
CA ILE A 487 -0.69 18.12 -1.87
C ILE A 487 -1.93 18.98 -2.14
N GLY A 488 -2.15 20.05 -1.37
CA GLY A 488 -3.25 20.99 -1.57
C GLY A 488 -4.63 20.47 -1.13
N LEU A 489 -4.69 19.47 -0.24
CA LEU A 489 -5.94 18.98 0.35
C LEU A 489 -6.38 19.78 1.60
N ARG A 490 -5.60 20.76 2.04
CA ARG A 490 -5.88 21.60 3.21
C ARG A 490 -5.22 22.99 3.07
N ASP A 491 -5.80 24.03 3.69
CA ASP A 491 -5.36 25.44 3.63
C ASP A 491 -4.28 25.85 4.64
N ARG A 492 -3.11 26.33 4.19
CA ARG A 492 -1.96 26.55 5.08
C ARG A 492 -2.32 27.35 6.35
N PRO A 493 -1.83 26.95 7.54
CA PRO A 493 -2.15 27.66 8.77
C PRO A 493 -1.70 29.13 8.67
N GLY A 494 -2.64 30.07 8.77
CA GLY A 494 -2.39 31.52 8.77
C GLY A 494 -2.67 32.28 7.45
N GLU A 495 -3.27 31.66 6.43
CA GLU A 495 -3.61 32.34 5.15
C GLU A 495 -4.95 33.13 5.23
N LYS A 496 -5.03 34.30 4.55
CA LYS A 496 -6.16 35.27 4.58
C LYS A 496 -7.13 35.09 3.37
N PRO A 497 -8.38 35.59 3.43
CA PRO A 497 -9.53 35.17 2.57
C PRO A 497 -9.59 35.90 1.22
N SER A 498 -10.55 35.65 0.31
CA SER A 498 -11.02 34.41 -0.35
C SER A 498 -11.14 34.62 -1.89
N THR A 499 -10.93 35.85 -2.40
CA THR A 499 -10.92 36.19 -3.84
C THR A 499 -9.85 37.24 -4.17
N SER A 500 -9.22 37.10 -5.33
CA SER A 500 -8.10 37.90 -5.84
C SER A 500 -8.59 39.09 -6.67
N SER A 501 -7.83 40.19 -6.75
CA SER A 501 -8.13 41.34 -7.62
C SER A 501 -7.89 41.08 -9.11
N ARG A 502 -7.39 39.89 -9.48
CA ARG A 502 -7.05 39.51 -10.86
C ARG A 502 -8.25 38.91 -11.59
N SER A 503 -8.30 39.05 -12.91
CA SER A 503 -9.45 38.61 -13.74
C SER A 503 -9.28 37.19 -14.27
N GLN A 504 -10.34 36.38 -14.16
CA GLN A 504 -10.40 35.03 -14.73
C GLN A 504 -10.29 35.05 -16.27
N THR A 505 -10.94 36.02 -16.94
CA THR A 505 -10.90 36.15 -18.40
C THR A 505 -9.47 36.34 -18.91
N ILE A 506 -8.73 37.27 -18.27
CA ILE A 506 -7.35 37.58 -18.66
C ILE A 506 -6.43 36.40 -18.38
N THR A 507 -6.65 35.71 -17.25
CA THR A 507 -5.89 34.50 -16.90
C THR A 507 -6.10 33.36 -17.90
N LEU A 508 -7.34 33.15 -18.35
CA LEU A 508 -7.67 32.15 -19.37
C LEU A 508 -7.04 32.50 -20.73
N LEU A 509 -7.15 33.76 -21.15
CA LEU A 509 -6.57 34.24 -22.40
C LEU A 509 -5.05 34.04 -22.42
N MET A 510 -4.38 34.36 -21.30
CA MET A 510 -2.94 34.11 -21.15
C MET A 510 -2.58 32.63 -21.09
N CYS A 511 -3.48 31.75 -20.62
CA CYS A 511 -3.27 30.31 -20.62
C CYS A 511 -3.40 29.72 -22.03
N ILE A 512 -4.34 30.21 -22.85
CA ILE A 512 -4.54 29.73 -24.22
C ILE A 512 -3.39 30.20 -25.14
N PHE A 513 -3.03 31.48 -25.11
CA PHE A 513 -2.02 32.05 -26.01
C PHE A 513 -0.57 31.92 -25.48
N GLY A 514 -0.38 31.80 -24.16
CA GLY A 514 0.93 31.79 -23.51
C GLY A 514 1.12 30.67 -22.48
N GLY A 515 0.25 29.65 -22.46
CA GLY A 515 0.24 28.60 -21.44
C GLY A 515 1.50 27.73 -21.42
N PHE A 516 2.04 27.40 -22.60
CA PHE A 516 3.30 26.64 -22.71
C PHE A 516 4.50 27.38 -22.11
N PHE A 517 4.46 28.71 -22.08
CA PHE A 517 5.49 29.55 -21.47
C PHE A 517 5.16 29.95 -20.02
N GLY A 518 4.02 29.52 -19.49
CA GLY A 518 3.59 29.82 -18.11
C GLY A 518 3.10 31.26 -17.89
N ALA A 519 2.68 31.97 -18.94
CA ALA A 519 2.26 33.37 -18.86
C ALA A 519 1.11 33.59 -17.85
N HIS A 520 0.16 32.65 -17.79
CA HIS A 520 -0.96 32.66 -16.83
C HIS A 520 -0.50 32.54 -15.37
N HIS A 521 0.58 31.79 -15.10
CA HIS A 521 1.18 31.74 -13.75
C HIS A 521 1.91 33.04 -13.39
N TYR A 522 2.54 33.72 -14.35
CA TYR A 522 3.14 35.03 -14.11
C TYR A 522 2.08 36.09 -13.81
N TYR A 523 0.98 36.10 -14.55
CA TYR A 523 -0.15 36.99 -14.31
C TYR A 523 -0.79 36.72 -12.94
N ALA A 524 -0.98 35.44 -12.59
CA ALA A 524 -1.41 35.03 -11.26
C ALA A 524 -0.36 35.25 -10.15
N GLY A 525 0.78 35.89 -10.43
CA GLY A 525 1.84 36.21 -9.47
C GLY A 525 2.65 35.00 -9.01
N ARG A 526 2.36 33.80 -9.51
CA ARG A 526 3.00 32.52 -9.18
C ARG A 526 4.33 32.39 -9.91
N ARG A 527 5.26 33.33 -9.67
CA ARG A 527 6.55 33.45 -10.39
C ARG A 527 7.41 32.18 -10.37
N ARG A 528 7.32 31.37 -9.31
CA ARG A 528 8.03 30.08 -9.22
C ARG A 528 7.46 29.04 -10.19
N LEU A 529 6.13 28.92 -10.28
CA LEU A 529 5.46 28.04 -11.24
C LEU A 529 5.60 28.55 -12.68
N GLY A 530 5.54 29.87 -12.90
CA GLY A 530 5.80 30.48 -14.21
C GLY A 530 7.20 30.14 -14.74
N ARG A 531 8.24 30.24 -13.88
CA ARG A 531 9.60 29.80 -14.25
C ARG A 531 9.68 28.30 -14.52
N LEU A 532 9.00 27.50 -13.71
CA LEU A 532 8.96 26.05 -13.91
C LEU A 532 8.35 25.70 -15.28
N TYR A 533 7.19 26.29 -15.61
CA TYR A 533 6.50 26.10 -16.89
C TYR A 533 7.36 26.56 -18.08
N LEU A 534 8.11 27.65 -17.93
CA LEU A 534 9.02 28.14 -18.97
C LEU A 534 10.14 27.13 -19.28
N PHE A 535 10.71 26.47 -18.26
CA PHE A 535 11.78 25.48 -18.47
C PHE A 535 11.26 24.08 -18.81
N THR A 536 9.97 23.81 -18.63
CA THR A 536 9.37 22.47 -18.84
C THR A 536 8.32 22.46 -19.95
N PHE A 537 8.18 23.57 -20.68
CA PHE A 537 7.13 23.80 -21.70
C PHE A 537 5.72 23.47 -21.17
N GLY A 538 5.40 24.01 -19.99
CA GLY A 538 4.13 23.77 -19.30
C GLY A 538 3.93 22.33 -18.80
N PHE A 539 5.02 21.57 -18.68
CA PHE A 539 5.11 20.12 -18.46
C PHE A 539 4.33 19.28 -19.48
N LEU A 540 4.85 19.27 -20.73
CA LEU A 540 4.40 18.47 -21.88
C LEU A 540 2.91 18.67 -22.26
N GLY A 541 2.36 19.85 -21.99
CA GLY A 541 0.96 20.20 -22.34
C GLY A 541 -0.11 19.69 -21.36
N LEU A 542 0.19 18.70 -20.51
CA LEU A 542 -0.74 18.21 -19.48
C LEU A 542 -0.99 19.26 -18.39
N GLY A 543 0.04 20.04 -18.02
CA GLY A 543 -0.11 21.14 -17.08
C GLY A 543 -1.01 22.25 -17.61
N VAL A 544 -0.88 22.58 -18.90
CA VAL A 544 -1.75 23.57 -19.58
C VAL A 544 -3.20 23.08 -19.65
N ALA A 545 -3.43 21.81 -20.01
CA ALA A 545 -4.78 21.23 -20.06
C ALA A 545 -5.47 21.23 -18.69
N ARG A 546 -4.75 20.85 -17.62
CA ARG A 546 -5.25 20.95 -16.25
C ARG A 546 -5.60 22.40 -15.89
N ASP A 547 -4.70 23.33 -16.17
CA ASP A 547 -4.88 24.73 -15.79
C ASP A 547 -6.06 25.37 -16.53
N ILE A 548 -6.31 25.02 -17.80
CA ILE A 548 -7.50 25.46 -18.54
C ILE A 548 -8.80 25.00 -17.84
N ILE A 549 -8.87 23.72 -17.42
CA ILE A 549 -10.04 23.18 -16.72
C ILE A 549 -10.26 23.90 -15.39
N VAL A 550 -9.18 24.10 -14.62
CA VAL A 550 -9.24 24.76 -13.31
C VAL A 550 -9.60 26.25 -13.43
N ILE A 551 -9.07 26.93 -14.47
CA ILE A 551 -9.44 28.32 -14.76
C ILE A 551 -10.92 28.39 -15.15
N MET A 552 -11.44 27.53 -16.03
CA MET A 552 -12.86 27.54 -16.41
C MET A 552 -13.79 27.17 -15.25
N ALA A 553 -13.36 26.28 -14.35
CA ALA A 553 -14.10 25.95 -13.13
C ALA A 553 -14.26 27.15 -12.18
N GLY A 554 -13.39 28.17 -12.32
CA GLY A 554 -13.34 29.34 -11.44
C GLY A 554 -12.56 29.06 -10.16
N GLU A 555 -11.69 28.07 -10.16
CA GLU A 555 -10.95 27.59 -8.99
C GLU A 555 -9.45 27.92 -9.07
N PHE A 556 -9.05 28.69 -10.08
CA PHE A 556 -7.65 29.04 -10.28
C PHE A 556 -7.22 30.11 -9.28
N LEU A 557 -6.20 29.80 -8.48
CA LEU A 557 -5.73 30.71 -7.43
C LEU A 557 -4.54 31.56 -7.90
N ASP A 558 -4.34 32.66 -7.21
CA ASP A 558 -3.19 33.53 -7.40
C ASP A 558 -1.98 33.13 -6.53
N SER A 559 -0.99 34.01 -6.42
CA SER A 559 0.23 33.85 -5.61
C SER A 559 -0.01 33.90 -4.11
N ASN A 560 -1.16 34.45 -3.71
CA ASN A 560 -1.56 34.67 -2.33
C ASN A 560 -2.64 33.65 -1.90
N GLY A 561 -2.90 32.63 -2.73
CA GLY A 561 -3.88 31.58 -2.44
C GLY A 561 -5.33 31.99 -2.69
N LEU A 562 -5.58 33.15 -3.29
CA LEU A 562 -6.92 33.69 -3.50
C LEU A 562 -7.49 33.25 -4.85
N ILE A 563 -8.77 32.86 -4.90
CA ILE A 563 -9.45 32.52 -6.15
C ILE A 563 -9.49 33.75 -7.05
N ILE A 564 -9.02 33.62 -8.29
CA ILE A 564 -9.08 34.69 -9.28
C ILE A 564 -10.55 35.08 -9.55
N ASN A 565 -10.86 36.38 -9.51
CA ASN A 565 -12.22 36.89 -9.62
C ASN A 565 -12.86 36.44 -10.93
N GLY A 566 -13.98 35.73 -10.82
CA GLY A 566 -14.54 34.94 -11.89
C GLY A 566 -15.94 35.35 -12.31
N TRP A 567 -16.42 34.79 -13.42
CA TRP A 567 -17.74 35.12 -13.97
C TRP A 567 -18.89 34.72 -13.05
N LYS A 568 -18.69 33.69 -12.21
CA LYS A 568 -19.66 33.20 -11.24
C LYS A 568 -19.78 34.08 -9.99
N SER A 569 -18.71 34.77 -9.57
CA SER A 569 -18.81 35.74 -8.46
C SER A 569 -19.51 37.00 -8.92
N LYS A 570 -19.18 37.50 -10.12
CA LYS A 570 -19.79 38.71 -10.68
C LYS A 570 -21.31 38.58 -10.84
N LYS A 571 -21.79 37.44 -11.34
CA LYS A 571 -23.22 37.18 -11.51
C LYS A 571 -23.98 37.10 -10.17
N LYS A 572 -23.33 36.61 -9.12
CA LYS A 572 -23.90 36.55 -7.77
C LYS A 572 -24.03 37.95 -7.15
N ASP A 573 -23.06 38.83 -7.40
CA ASP A 573 -23.10 40.23 -6.96
C ASP A 573 -24.16 41.03 -7.75
N ASP A 574 -24.28 40.78 -9.07
CA ASP A 574 -25.31 41.40 -9.93
C ASP A 574 -26.74 40.91 -9.59
N ASP A 575 -26.92 39.62 -9.25
CA ASP A 575 -28.20 39.02 -8.84
C ASP A 575 -28.65 39.53 -7.44
N VAL A 576 -27.70 39.82 -6.53
CA VAL A 576 -27.99 40.43 -5.22
C VAL A 576 -28.36 41.90 -5.36
N PHE A 577 -27.63 42.65 -6.19
CA PHE A 577 -27.90 44.07 -6.43
C PHE A 577 -29.25 44.29 -7.14
N SER A 578 -29.61 43.41 -8.08
CA SER A 578 -30.91 43.45 -8.76
C SER A 578 -32.09 43.07 -7.84
N GLN A 579 -31.88 42.16 -6.88
CA GLN A 579 -32.89 41.87 -5.86
C GLN A 579 -33.14 43.06 -4.93
N GLU A 580 -32.09 43.77 -4.49
CA GLU A 580 -32.23 44.96 -3.65
C GLU A 580 -32.95 46.11 -4.39
N THR A 581 -32.62 46.37 -5.65
CA THR A 581 -33.29 47.43 -6.45
C THR A 581 -34.73 47.10 -6.88
N SER A 582 -35.18 45.86 -6.72
CA SER A 582 -36.57 45.44 -7.01
C SER A 582 -37.47 45.41 -5.77
N SER A 583 -36.89 45.68 -4.59
CA SER A 583 -37.57 45.76 -3.29
C SER A 583 -37.76 47.19 -2.77
N GLU A 584 -37.37 48.18 -3.57
CA GLU A 584 -37.75 49.61 -3.44
C GLU A 584 -38.77 49.96 -4.52
#